data_AF-A0A1V5Q0H2-F1
#
_entry.id   AF-A0A1V5Q0H2-F1
#
_cell.length_a   1.000
_cell.length_b   1.000
_cell.length_c   1.000
_cell.angle_alpha   90.00
_cell.angle_beta   90.00
_cell.angle_gamma   90.00
#
_symmetry.space_group_name_H-M   'P 1'
#
loop_
_entity.id
_entity.type
_entity.pdbx_description
1 polymer ?
#
loop_
_entity_poly.entity_id
_entity_poly.type
_entity_poly.pdbx_seq_one_letter_code
_entity_poly.pdbx_strand_id
1 'polypeptide(L)'
;MPITTFSAFFLGILLEIMLLWESSRLQRISPGTRLIAGISLTPEKLMMAGLTLFTACFVGVSTLSGWNDALVYIDSPLIFVAFVLLGLGMLYFGVLDPRLLPRINEEAALSVHIVVALSLWLKRPLEIPWVYYALGLGLPWLLLLAATLPQKPPAALVKAFIYLWYLINLLALTLQTDFSALNAPPSEAPSLFEAFVLGAGGVFLLLHGFFLIRFALMASSLIGARSRRYMALAIPRLYSDEQLPLLRLLLLQGLAVAILILNARYGLVPDLSAVTLMVMAFAQGMPALQDATVPVADVR
;
A
#
# COMPACT_ATOMS: atom_id res chain seq x y z
N MET A 1 0.12 -21.54 -12.76
CA MET A 1 0.37 -21.48 -11.30
C MET A 1 -0.39 -22.62 -10.61
N PRO A 2 0.17 -23.29 -9.58
CA PRO A 2 -0.57 -24.29 -8.80
C PRO A 2 -1.85 -23.72 -8.18
N ILE A 3 -2.91 -24.52 -8.06
CA ILE A 3 -4.24 -24.04 -7.63
C ILE A 3 -4.25 -23.47 -6.21
N THR A 4 -3.44 -24.01 -5.31
CA THR A 4 -3.30 -23.52 -3.93
C THR A 4 -2.61 -22.16 -3.90
N THR A 5 -1.52 -22.01 -4.65
CA THR A 5 -0.81 -20.73 -4.83
C THR A 5 -1.70 -19.67 -5.48
N PHE A 6 -2.46 -20.05 -6.52
CA PHE A 6 -3.42 -19.16 -7.18
C PHE A 6 -4.53 -18.72 -6.22
N SER A 7 -5.03 -19.62 -5.37
CA SER A 7 -6.05 -19.31 -4.38
C SER A 7 -5.56 -18.31 -3.33
N ALA A 8 -4.31 -18.44 -2.88
CA ALA A 8 -3.69 -17.49 -1.95
C ALA A 8 -3.45 -16.13 -2.62
N PHE A 9 -2.97 -16.11 -3.86
CA PHE A 9 -2.83 -14.90 -4.67
C PHE A 9 -4.16 -14.17 -4.87
N PHE A 10 -5.20 -14.89 -5.26
CA PHE A 10 -6.53 -14.34 -5.47
C PHE A 10 -7.16 -13.86 -4.17
N LEU A 11 -6.94 -14.56 -3.05
CA LEU A 11 -7.33 -14.08 -1.72
C LEU A 11 -6.65 -12.74 -1.40
N GLY A 12 -5.35 -12.60 -1.69
CA GLY A 12 -4.61 -11.34 -1.51
C GLY A 12 -5.24 -10.18 -2.29
N ILE A 13 -5.56 -10.40 -3.57
CA ILE A 13 -6.28 -9.44 -4.41
C ILE A 13 -7.60 -9.02 -3.76
N LEU A 14 -8.43 -9.99 -3.38
CA LEU A 14 -9.76 -9.72 -2.84
C LEU A 14 -9.70 -9.00 -1.51
N LEU A 15 -8.86 -9.46 -0.57
CA LEU A 15 -8.71 -8.82 0.73
C LEU A 15 -8.23 -7.38 0.59
N GLU A 16 -7.27 -7.11 -0.30
CA GLU A 16 -6.81 -5.74 -0.53
C GLU A 16 -7.95 -4.85 -1.06
N ILE A 17 -8.72 -5.30 -2.04
CA ILE A 17 -9.87 -4.54 -2.54
C ILE A 17 -10.88 -4.26 -1.43
N MET A 18 -11.16 -5.26 -0.59
CA MET A 18 -12.09 -5.10 0.54
C MET A 18 -11.55 -4.15 1.61
N LEU A 19 -10.26 -4.18 1.91
CA LEU A 19 -9.59 -3.27 2.83
C LEU A 19 -9.64 -1.83 2.32
N LEU A 20 -9.35 -1.61 1.04
CA LEU A 20 -9.45 -0.30 0.39
C LEU A 20 -10.90 0.21 0.38
N TRP A 21 -11.87 -0.69 0.14
CA TRP A 21 -13.29 -0.36 0.19
C TRP A 21 -13.75 0.03 1.59
N GLU A 22 -13.39 -0.75 2.61
CA GLU A 22 -13.70 -0.46 4.01
C GLU A 22 -13.08 0.88 4.43
N SER A 23 -11.80 1.10 4.10
CA SER A 23 -11.10 2.35 4.37
C SER A 23 -11.79 3.55 3.74
N SER A 24 -12.22 3.42 2.47
CA SER A 24 -13.00 4.44 1.77
C SER A 24 -14.31 4.78 2.46
N ARG A 25 -15.02 3.76 2.98
CA ARG A 25 -16.29 3.94 3.70
C ARG A 25 -16.06 4.65 5.02
N LEU A 26 -15.09 4.19 5.81
CA LEU A 26 -14.77 4.76 7.13
C LEU A 26 -14.38 6.23 7.02
N GLN A 27 -13.64 6.62 5.97
CA GLN A 27 -13.28 8.01 5.71
C GLN A 27 -14.49 8.95 5.52
N ARG A 28 -15.68 8.43 5.17
CA ARG A 28 -16.91 9.24 5.03
C ARG A 28 -17.65 9.45 6.35
N ILE A 29 -17.35 8.64 7.35
CA ILE A 29 -17.97 8.70 8.67
C ILE A 29 -17.23 9.77 9.50
N SER A 30 -17.94 10.44 10.42
CA SER A 30 -17.32 11.42 11.30
C SER A 30 -16.32 10.77 12.27
N PRO A 31 -15.24 11.46 12.69
CA PRO A 31 -14.18 10.87 13.51
C PRO A 31 -14.69 10.19 14.80
N GLY A 32 -15.65 10.80 15.51
CA GLY A 32 -16.19 10.25 16.75
C GLY A 32 -16.98 8.94 16.58
N THR A 33 -17.61 8.73 15.42
CA THR A 33 -18.36 7.49 15.12
C THR A 33 -17.47 6.40 14.53
N ARG A 34 -16.27 6.74 14.03
CA ARG A 34 -15.33 5.79 13.43
C ARG A 34 -14.74 4.83 14.45
N LEU A 35 -14.45 5.27 15.67
CA LEU A 35 -13.81 4.43 16.70
C LEU A 35 -14.72 3.26 17.11
N ILE A 36 -16.02 3.52 17.23
CA ILE A 36 -17.06 2.51 17.50
C ILE A 36 -17.27 1.62 16.26
N ALA A 37 -17.30 2.20 15.06
CA ALA A 37 -17.43 1.45 13.80
C ALA A 37 -16.17 0.61 13.46
N GLY A 38 -15.01 0.98 13.99
CA GLY A 38 -13.74 0.28 13.83
C GLY A 38 -13.65 -0.99 14.69
N ILE A 39 -14.39 -1.05 15.79
CA ILE A 39 -14.46 -2.23 16.67
C ILE A 39 -15.64 -3.13 16.27
N SER A 40 -16.67 -2.58 15.62
CA SER A 40 -17.81 -3.37 15.17
C SER A 40 -17.44 -4.33 14.03
N LEU A 41 -18.11 -5.49 14.03
CA LEU A 41 -18.06 -6.46 12.94
C LEU A 41 -18.82 -5.86 11.74
N THR A 42 -18.08 -5.18 10.88
CA THR A 42 -18.60 -4.66 9.61
C THR A 42 -18.88 -5.83 8.66
N PRO A 43 -19.85 -5.72 7.74
CA PRO A 43 -20.09 -6.75 6.72
C PRO A 43 -18.83 -7.11 5.94
N GLU A 44 -17.96 -6.12 5.69
CA GLU A 44 -16.70 -6.30 4.98
C GLU A 44 -15.71 -7.12 5.80
N LYS A 45 -15.56 -6.88 7.11
CA LYS A 45 -14.73 -7.73 7.98
C LYS A 45 -15.23 -9.16 8.04
N LEU A 46 -16.55 -9.36 8.11
CA LEU A 46 -17.15 -10.70 8.07
C LEU A 46 -16.87 -11.40 6.74
N MET A 47 -17.00 -10.68 5.62
CA MET A 47 -16.66 -11.21 4.30
C MET A 47 -15.17 -11.53 4.17
N MET A 48 -14.28 -10.66 4.67
CA MET A 48 -12.83 -10.91 4.68
C MET A 48 -12.47 -12.16 5.49
N ALA A 49 -13.04 -12.30 6.70
CA ALA A 49 -12.86 -13.48 7.54
C ALA A 49 -13.42 -14.74 6.85
N GLY A 50 -14.61 -14.63 6.25
CA GLY A 50 -15.25 -15.72 5.51
C GLY A 50 -14.44 -16.17 4.29
N LEU A 51 -13.93 -15.23 3.49
CA LEU A 51 -13.05 -15.51 2.35
C LEU A 51 -11.75 -16.17 2.81
N THR A 52 -11.15 -15.66 3.89
CA THR A 52 -9.92 -16.23 4.45
C THR A 52 -10.14 -17.68 4.91
N LEU A 53 -11.22 -17.92 5.65
CA LEU A 53 -11.59 -19.26 6.11
C LEU A 53 -11.90 -20.19 4.93
N PHE A 54 -12.67 -19.71 3.94
CA PHE A 54 -13.00 -20.47 2.75
C PHE A 54 -11.74 -20.88 1.98
N THR A 55 -10.83 -19.94 1.71
CA THR A 55 -9.57 -20.22 1.03
C THR A 55 -8.69 -21.17 1.84
N ALA A 56 -8.61 -21.01 3.16
CA ALA A 56 -7.86 -21.92 4.03
C ALA A 56 -8.42 -23.36 3.97
N CYS A 57 -9.74 -23.51 4.05
CA CYS A 57 -10.42 -24.80 3.89
C CYS A 57 -10.17 -25.39 2.50
N PHE A 58 -10.30 -24.59 1.44
CA PHE A 58 -10.08 -25.03 0.06
C PHE A 58 -8.64 -25.50 -0.18
N VAL A 59 -7.65 -24.75 0.31
CA VAL A 59 -6.23 -25.13 0.24
C VAL A 59 -5.98 -26.42 1.02
N GLY A 60 -6.56 -26.55 2.22
CA GLY A 60 -6.47 -27.75 3.05
C GLY A 60 -7.04 -28.99 2.34
N VAL A 61 -8.26 -28.89 1.79
CA VAL A 61 -8.90 -29.97 1.03
C VAL A 61 -8.10 -30.33 -0.23
N SER A 62 -7.62 -29.33 -0.97
CA SER A 62 -6.81 -29.56 -2.18
C SER A 62 -5.51 -30.29 -1.85
N THR A 63 -4.89 -29.94 -0.72
CA THR A 63 -3.66 -30.59 -0.24
C THR A 63 -3.91 -32.03 0.17
N LEU A 64 -4.95 -32.28 0.95
CA LEU A 64 -5.32 -33.63 1.38
C LEU A 64 -5.76 -34.53 0.22
N SER A 65 -6.33 -33.94 -0.83
CA SER A 65 -6.80 -34.67 -2.02
C SER A 65 -5.71 -34.87 -3.08
N GLY A 66 -4.50 -34.34 -2.87
CA GLY A 66 -3.40 -34.41 -3.84
C GLY A 66 -3.59 -33.54 -5.09
N TRP A 67 -4.47 -32.52 -5.01
CA TRP A 67 -4.75 -31.60 -6.13
C TRP A 67 -3.84 -30.37 -6.14
N ASN A 68 -2.79 -30.35 -5.32
CA ASN A 68 -1.90 -29.20 -5.21
C ASN A 68 -1.22 -28.85 -6.53
N ASP A 69 -0.88 -29.85 -7.34
CA ASP A 69 -0.18 -29.66 -8.61
C ASP A 69 -1.13 -29.32 -9.77
N ALA A 70 -2.46 -29.25 -9.52
CA ALA A 70 -3.42 -28.83 -10.53
C ALA A 70 -3.09 -27.40 -10.96
N LEU A 71 -2.84 -27.23 -12.26
CA LEU A 71 -2.41 -25.95 -12.80
C LEU A 71 -3.61 -25.09 -13.18
N VAL A 72 -3.56 -23.85 -12.71
CA VAL A 72 -4.46 -22.77 -13.10
C VAL A 72 -3.76 -21.95 -14.17
N TYR A 73 -4.45 -21.79 -15.30
CA TYR A 73 -3.99 -21.00 -16.44
C TYR A 73 -4.83 -19.73 -16.58
N ILE A 74 -4.16 -18.59 -16.78
CA ILE A 74 -4.80 -17.28 -16.90
C ILE A 74 -5.57 -17.15 -18.22
N ASP A 75 -5.16 -17.90 -19.25
CA ASP A 75 -5.84 -17.96 -20.56
C ASP A 75 -7.17 -18.72 -20.53
N SER A 76 -7.48 -19.42 -19.43
CA SER A 76 -8.81 -20.01 -19.22
C SER A 76 -9.87 -18.91 -19.32
N PRO A 77 -10.93 -19.06 -20.15
CA PRO A 77 -11.88 -17.99 -20.42
C PRO A 77 -12.48 -17.34 -19.17
N LEU A 78 -12.80 -18.14 -18.15
CA LEU A 78 -13.38 -17.64 -16.90
C LEU A 78 -12.40 -16.76 -16.13
N ILE A 79 -11.16 -17.21 -16.00
CA ILE A 79 -10.11 -16.50 -15.26
C ILE A 79 -9.70 -15.25 -16.04
N PHE A 80 -9.50 -15.39 -17.34
CA PHE A 80 -9.19 -14.28 -18.22
C PHE A 80 -10.22 -13.14 -18.08
N VAL A 81 -11.52 -13.47 -18.20
CA VAL A 81 -12.60 -12.48 -18.06
C VAL A 81 -12.59 -11.84 -16.67
N ALA A 82 -12.39 -12.62 -15.59
CA ALA A 82 -12.32 -12.09 -14.24
C ALA A 82 -11.16 -11.09 -14.07
N PHE A 83 -9.96 -11.40 -14.60
CA PHE A 83 -8.80 -10.50 -14.54
C PHE A 83 -8.96 -9.27 -15.43
N VAL A 84 -9.61 -9.39 -16.58
CA VAL A 84 -9.96 -8.23 -17.43
C VAL A 84 -10.91 -7.29 -16.69
N LEU A 85 -11.97 -7.81 -16.08
CA LEU A 85 -12.91 -7.02 -15.29
C LEU A 85 -12.22 -6.37 -14.09
N LEU A 86 -11.34 -7.10 -13.40
CA LEU A 86 -10.51 -6.57 -12.32
C LEU A 86 -9.64 -5.41 -12.82
N GLY A 87 -8.93 -5.58 -13.94
CA GLY A 87 -8.08 -4.55 -14.54
C GLY A 87 -8.86 -3.30 -14.96
N LEU A 88 -10.02 -3.48 -15.59
CA LEU A 88 -10.91 -2.36 -15.94
C LEU A 88 -11.43 -1.63 -14.69
N GLY A 89 -11.78 -2.37 -13.64
CA GLY A 89 -12.15 -1.79 -12.35
C GLY A 89 -11.02 -0.97 -11.74
N MET A 90 -9.80 -1.51 -11.71
CA MET A 90 -8.61 -0.80 -11.20
C MET A 90 -8.29 0.44 -12.02
N LEU A 91 -8.44 0.40 -13.33
CA LEU A 91 -8.29 1.56 -14.21
C LEU A 91 -9.34 2.64 -13.89
N TYR A 92 -10.60 2.24 -13.72
CA TYR A 92 -11.68 3.15 -13.36
C TYR A 92 -11.40 3.85 -12.02
N PHE A 93 -11.04 3.11 -10.97
CA PHE A 93 -10.78 3.68 -9.65
C PHE A 93 -9.43 4.43 -9.57
N GLY A 94 -8.42 4.01 -10.34
CA GLY A 94 -7.13 4.68 -10.39
C GLY A 94 -7.20 6.00 -11.16
N VAL A 95 -7.93 6.06 -12.27
CA VAL A 95 -7.93 7.23 -13.16
C VAL A 95 -9.15 8.13 -12.96
N LEU A 96 -10.35 7.57 -12.81
CA LEU A 96 -11.60 8.34 -12.84
C LEU A 96 -12.11 8.64 -11.42
N ASP A 97 -12.29 7.62 -10.60
CA ASP A 97 -12.89 7.76 -9.27
C ASP A 97 -11.92 7.36 -8.13
N PRO A 98 -11.26 8.32 -7.46
CA PRO A 98 -10.19 8.06 -6.49
C PRO A 98 -10.70 7.49 -5.15
N ARG A 99 -11.95 7.00 -5.08
CA ARG A 99 -12.56 6.53 -3.84
C ARG A 99 -11.82 5.39 -3.18
N LEU A 100 -11.17 4.52 -3.93
CA LEU A 100 -10.41 3.39 -3.38
C LEU A 100 -8.99 3.75 -2.96
N LEU A 101 -8.58 5.02 -3.12
CA LEU A 101 -7.25 5.43 -2.70
C LEU A 101 -7.27 5.78 -1.21
N PRO A 102 -6.37 5.18 -0.41
CA PRO A 102 -6.23 5.57 0.97
C PRO A 102 -5.73 7.02 1.03
N ARG A 103 -6.21 7.78 2.01
CA ARG A 103 -5.61 9.08 2.33
C ARG A 103 -4.26 8.82 2.97
N ILE A 104 -3.26 9.58 2.56
CA ILE A 104 -1.94 9.53 3.18
C ILE A 104 -1.65 10.85 3.90
N ASN A 105 -0.68 10.82 4.81
CA ASN A 105 -0.15 11.98 5.51
C ASN A 105 1.38 12.06 5.29
N GLU A 106 2.03 13.06 5.90
CA GLU A 106 3.47 13.28 5.75
C GLU A 106 4.25 12.09 6.32
N GLU A 107 3.77 11.52 7.42
CA GLU A 107 4.40 10.41 8.12
C GLU A 107 4.35 9.11 7.32
N ALA A 108 3.24 8.81 6.65
CA ALA A 108 3.11 7.67 5.76
C ALA A 108 4.05 7.82 4.55
N ALA A 109 4.10 9.01 3.94
CA ALA A 109 5.02 9.28 2.84
C ALA A 109 6.49 9.11 3.26
N LEU A 110 6.86 9.61 4.44
CA LEU A 110 8.19 9.45 5.03
C LEU A 110 8.51 7.98 5.33
N SER A 111 7.54 7.23 5.89
CA SER A 111 7.74 5.82 6.23
C SER A 111 7.91 4.94 4.99
N VAL A 112 7.09 5.16 3.95
CA VAL A 112 7.23 4.47 2.66
C VAL A 112 8.56 4.81 2.00
N HIS A 113 8.97 6.09 2.03
CA HIS A 113 10.30 6.49 1.52
C HIS A 113 11.42 5.74 2.24
N ILE A 114 11.41 5.69 3.58
CA ILE A 114 12.42 4.96 4.36
C ILE A 114 12.45 3.48 3.98
N VAL A 115 11.28 2.84 3.89
CA VAL A 115 11.17 1.40 3.57
C VAL A 115 11.73 1.10 2.17
N VAL A 116 11.36 1.90 1.15
CA VAL A 116 11.84 1.73 -0.23
C VAL A 116 13.33 2.08 -0.34
N ALA A 117 13.76 3.18 0.27
CA ALA A 117 15.16 3.62 0.31
C ALA A 117 16.07 2.59 0.96
N LEU A 118 15.68 2.06 2.13
CA LEU A 118 16.45 1.08 2.87
C LEU A 118 16.50 -0.26 2.13
N SER A 119 15.39 -0.70 1.52
CA SER A 119 15.37 -1.88 0.65
C SER A 119 16.39 -1.77 -0.49
N LEU A 120 16.42 -0.62 -1.18
CA LEU A 120 17.38 -0.35 -2.26
C LEU A 120 18.83 -0.37 -1.75
N TRP A 121 19.07 0.26 -0.61
CA TRP A 121 20.40 0.30 0.01
C TRP A 121 20.88 -1.09 0.41
N LEU A 122 20.03 -1.89 1.07
CA LEU A 122 20.39 -3.23 1.55
C LEU A 122 20.65 -4.20 0.40
N LYS A 123 19.92 -4.09 -0.72
CA LYS A 123 20.10 -4.97 -1.88
C LYS A 123 21.30 -4.62 -2.75
N ARG A 124 21.66 -3.34 -2.85
CA ARG A 124 22.69 -2.86 -3.79
C ARG A 124 23.67 -1.87 -3.16
N PRO A 125 24.31 -2.19 -2.01
CA PRO A 125 25.02 -1.20 -1.19
C PRO A 125 26.23 -0.51 -1.87
N LEU A 126 26.68 -0.99 -3.04
CA LEU A 126 27.91 -0.55 -3.69
C LEU A 126 27.79 -0.34 -5.21
N GLU A 127 26.60 -0.51 -5.82
CA GLU A 127 26.43 -0.32 -7.27
C GLU A 127 26.32 1.17 -7.65
N ILE A 128 25.83 2.00 -6.74
CA ILE A 128 25.56 3.42 -6.99
C ILE A 128 26.50 4.27 -6.12
N PRO A 129 27.19 5.28 -6.69
CA PRO A 129 28.00 6.20 -5.89
C PRO A 129 27.21 6.85 -4.75
N TRP A 130 27.84 6.97 -3.57
CA TRP A 130 27.20 7.46 -2.35
C TRP A 130 26.50 8.83 -2.50
N VAL A 131 26.98 9.68 -3.42
CA VAL A 131 26.39 10.99 -3.71
C VAL A 131 24.96 10.86 -4.23
N TYR A 132 24.68 9.86 -5.07
CA TYR A 132 23.31 9.63 -5.56
C TYR A 132 22.41 9.07 -4.47
N TYR A 133 22.93 8.27 -3.54
CA TYR A 133 22.17 7.89 -2.36
C TYR A 133 21.85 9.09 -1.46
N ALA A 134 22.84 9.96 -1.22
CA ALA A 134 22.65 11.17 -0.43
C ALA A 134 21.62 12.12 -1.08
N LEU A 135 21.70 12.33 -2.39
CA LEU A 135 20.79 13.22 -3.12
C LEU A 135 19.41 12.59 -3.38
N GLY A 136 19.36 11.31 -3.74
CA GLY A 136 18.13 10.62 -4.13
C GLY A 136 17.33 10.06 -2.96
N LEU A 137 18.00 9.69 -1.85
CA LEU A 137 17.34 9.13 -0.67
C LEU A 137 17.47 10.06 0.54
N GLY A 138 18.65 10.63 0.78
CA GLY A 138 18.91 11.49 1.94
C GLY A 138 18.19 12.84 1.89
N LEU A 139 18.28 13.56 0.77
CA LEU A 139 17.64 14.88 0.63
C LEU A 139 16.10 14.78 0.71
N PRO A 140 15.40 13.87 0.00
CA PRO A 140 13.97 13.70 0.18
C PRO A 140 13.58 13.28 1.59
N TRP A 141 14.40 12.44 2.25
CA TRP A 141 14.17 12.09 3.66
C TRP A 141 14.22 13.32 4.58
N LEU A 142 15.23 14.18 4.44
CA LEU A 142 15.33 15.43 5.22
C LEU A 142 14.17 16.38 4.94
N LEU A 143 13.76 16.52 3.68
CA LEU A 143 12.63 17.38 3.31
C LEU A 143 11.30 16.88 3.88
N LEU A 144 11.07 15.56 3.83
CA LEU A 144 9.89 14.94 4.43
C LEU A 144 9.91 15.05 5.95
N LEU A 145 11.06 14.81 6.59
CA LEU A 145 11.21 14.99 8.03
C LEU A 145 10.93 16.45 8.42
N ALA A 146 11.50 17.42 7.71
CA ALA A 146 11.25 18.84 7.92
C ALA A 146 9.77 19.23 7.69
N ALA A 147 9.03 18.49 6.86
CA ALA A 147 7.59 18.67 6.67
C ALA A 147 6.75 18.06 7.82
N THR A 148 7.25 17.00 8.47
CA THR A 148 6.58 16.35 9.62
C THR A 148 6.82 17.03 10.97
N LEU A 149 7.91 17.79 11.13
CA LEU A 149 8.28 18.42 12.41
C LEU A 149 7.39 19.61 12.85
N PRO A 150 6.91 20.49 11.95
CA PRO A 150 6.11 21.63 12.36
C PRO A 150 4.70 21.21 12.76
N GLN A 151 4.20 21.75 13.89
CA GLN A 151 2.79 21.60 14.32
C GLN A 151 1.76 22.29 13.38
N LYS A 152 2.22 22.84 12.25
CA LYS A 152 1.37 23.49 11.25
C LYS A 152 1.39 22.64 9.98
N PRO A 153 0.22 22.30 9.42
CA PRO A 153 0.16 21.54 8.18
C PRO A 153 0.86 22.32 7.05
N PRO A 154 1.67 21.65 6.22
CA PRO A 154 2.32 22.30 5.09
C PRO A 154 1.28 22.81 4.08
N ALA A 155 1.68 23.83 3.30
CA ALA A 155 0.83 24.38 2.26
C ALA A 155 0.44 23.30 1.23
N ALA A 156 -0.74 23.43 0.63
CA ALA A 156 -1.28 22.43 -0.31
C ALA A 156 -0.32 22.08 -1.47
N LEU A 157 0.46 23.06 -1.94
CA LEU A 157 1.49 22.84 -2.97
C LEU A 157 2.59 21.89 -2.49
N VAL A 158 3.08 22.07 -1.26
CA VAL A 158 4.11 21.22 -0.66
C VAL A 158 3.57 19.82 -0.47
N LYS A 159 2.33 19.68 0.01
CA LYS A 159 1.64 18.38 0.11
C LYS A 159 1.52 17.68 -1.24
N ALA A 160 1.24 18.42 -2.31
CA ALA A 160 1.18 17.85 -3.65
C ALA A 160 2.54 17.27 -4.09
N PHE A 161 3.65 17.95 -3.78
CA PHE A 161 4.99 17.41 -4.06
C PHE A 161 5.35 16.21 -3.17
N ILE A 162 4.99 16.24 -1.89
CA ILE A 162 5.15 15.09 -0.98
C ILE A 162 4.38 13.88 -1.50
N TYR A 163 3.13 14.09 -1.92
CA TYR A 163 2.29 13.04 -2.49
C TYR A 163 2.85 12.52 -3.82
N LEU A 164 3.36 13.39 -4.69
CA LEU A 164 4.03 12.98 -5.93
C LEU A 164 5.24 12.09 -5.61
N TRP A 165 6.05 12.49 -4.62
CA TRP A 165 7.21 11.72 -4.19
C TRP A 165 6.81 10.35 -3.62
N TYR A 166 5.76 10.29 -2.81
CA TYR A 166 5.19 9.03 -2.35
C TYR A 166 4.82 8.11 -3.52
N LEU A 167 4.13 8.63 -4.54
CA LEU A 167 3.76 7.84 -5.73
C LEU A 167 4.99 7.38 -6.53
N ILE A 168 6.04 8.19 -6.62
CA ILE A 168 7.31 7.80 -7.24
C ILE A 168 7.95 6.64 -6.48
N ASN A 169 7.93 6.66 -5.14
CA ASN A 169 8.43 5.55 -4.32
C ASN A 169 7.63 4.27 -4.57
N LEU A 170 6.30 4.37 -4.67
CA LEU A 170 5.47 3.22 -5.02
C LEU A 170 5.77 2.69 -6.41
N LEU A 171 5.94 3.56 -7.41
CA LEU A 171 6.36 3.15 -8.74
C LEU A 171 7.72 2.44 -8.71
N ALA A 172 8.69 2.97 -7.96
CA ALA A 172 9.99 2.34 -7.79
C ALA A 172 9.87 0.96 -7.13
N LEU A 173 8.97 0.79 -6.17
CA LEU A 173 8.67 -0.51 -5.57
C LEU A 173 8.02 -1.46 -6.58
N THR A 174 7.09 -0.98 -7.42
CA THR A 174 6.50 -1.77 -8.51
C THR A 174 7.57 -2.27 -9.47
N LEU A 175 8.52 -1.42 -9.86
CA LEU A 175 9.64 -1.80 -10.74
C LEU A 175 10.62 -2.78 -10.09
N GLN A 176 10.72 -2.79 -8.76
CA GLN A 176 11.51 -3.77 -8.01
C GLN A 176 10.76 -5.09 -7.76
N THR A 177 9.43 -5.09 -7.86
CA THR A 177 8.61 -6.27 -7.61
C THR A 177 8.70 -7.21 -8.80
N ASP A 178 9.24 -8.40 -8.56
CA ASP A 178 9.36 -9.41 -9.60
C ASP A 178 8.02 -10.12 -9.85
N PHE A 179 7.22 -9.57 -10.77
CA PHE A 179 5.98 -10.20 -11.20
C PHE A 179 6.20 -11.44 -12.08
N SER A 180 7.43 -11.77 -12.47
CA SER A 180 7.71 -12.98 -13.25
C SER A 180 7.40 -14.26 -12.47
N ALA A 181 7.40 -14.19 -11.14
CA ALA A 181 6.97 -15.27 -10.24
C ALA A 181 5.53 -15.76 -10.52
N LEU A 182 4.67 -14.93 -11.12
CA LEU A 182 3.32 -15.33 -11.54
C LEU A 182 3.33 -16.31 -12.72
N ASN A 183 4.39 -16.27 -13.53
CA ASN A 183 4.58 -17.12 -14.70
C ASN A 183 5.67 -18.19 -14.46
N ALA A 184 6.19 -18.29 -13.24
CA ALA A 184 7.21 -19.29 -12.89
C ALA A 184 6.67 -20.71 -13.08
N PRO A 185 7.54 -21.67 -13.44
CA PRO A 185 7.16 -23.07 -13.52
C PRO A 185 6.67 -23.57 -12.15
N PRO A 186 5.84 -24.63 -12.09
CA PRO A 186 5.27 -25.11 -10.83
C PRO A 186 6.31 -25.48 -9.76
N SER A 187 7.50 -25.94 -10.19
CA SER A 187 8.63 -26.26 -9.32
C SER A 187 9.25 -25.05 -8.60
N GLU A 188 8.99 -23.85 -9.09
CA GLU A 188 9.48 -22.57 -8.56
C GLU A 188 8.32 -21.66 -8.13
N ALA A 189 7.13 -22.24 -7.90
CA ALA A 189 5.97 -21.48 -7.48
C ALA A 189 6.24 -20.78 -6.14
N PRO A 190 5.79 -19.52 -5.98
CA PRO A 190 5.97 -18.80 -4.73
C PRO A 190 5.26 -19.52 -3.58
N SER A 191 5.76 -19.34 -2.36
CA SER A 191 5.08 -19.84 -1.17
C SER A 191 3.65 -19.26 -1.07
N LEU A 192 2.74 -19.92 -0.35
CA LEU A 192 1.36 -19.42 -0.20
C LEU A 192 1.33 -17.99 0.36
N PHE A 193 2.24 -17.70 1.29
CA PHE A 193 2.38 -16.37 1.88
C PHE A 193 2.89 -15.34 0.85
N GLU A 194 3.93 -15.68 0.08
CA GLU A 194 4.41 -14.82 -1.00
C GLU A 194 3.34 -14.54 -2.04
N ALA A 195 2.63 -15.58 -2.48
CA ALA A 195 1.55 -15.45 -3.45
C ALA A 195 0.45 -14.52 -2.93
N PHE A 196 0.05 -14.68 -1.67
CA PHE A 196 -0.88 -13.77 -0.99
C PHE A 196 -0.40 -12.32 -1.00
N VAL A 197 0.85 -12.08 -0.56
CA VAL A 197 1.43 -10.73 -0.51
C VAL A 197 1.58 -10.13 -1.92
N LEU A 198 1.94 -10.94 -2.92
CA LEU A 198 2.05 -10.52 -4.31
C LEU A 198 0.69 -10.14 -4.90
N GLY A 199 -0.37 -10.85 -4.55
CA GLY A 199 -1.74 -10.52 -4.94
C GLY A 199 -2.23 -9.22 -4.31
N ALA A 200 -2.08 -9.09 -2.99
CA ALA A 200 -2.47 -7.88 -2.25
C ALA A 200 -1.65 -6.65 -2.69
N GLY A 201 -0.32 -6.79 -2.69
CA GLY A 201 0.60 -5.75 -3.14
C GLY A 201 0.42 -5.37 -4.61
N GLY A 202 0.14 -6.35 -5.47
CA GLY A 202 -0.11 -6.11 -6.90
C GLY A 202 -1.29 -5.17 -7.14
N VAL A 203 -2.43 -5.39 -6.47
CA VAL A 203 -3.59 -4.49 -6.54
C VAL A 203 -3.25 -3.12 -6.00
N PHE A 204 -2.64 -3.06 -4.81
CA PHE A 204 -2.25 -1.81 -4.17
C PHE A 204 -1.36 -0.96 -5.10
N LEU A 205 -0.31 -1.56 -5.65
CA LEU A 205 0.66 -0.90 -6.52
C LEU A 205 0.07 -0.52 -7.87
N LEU A 206 -0.75 -1.38 -8.49
CA LEU A 206 -1.41 -1.06 -9.76
C LEU A 206 -2.37 0.12 -9.62
N LEU A 207 -3.20 0.13 -8.58
CA LEU A 207 -4.15 1.21 -8.32
C LEU A 207 -3.41 2.55 -8.15
N HIS A 208 -2.34 2.57 -7.34
CA HIS A 208 -1.52 3.77 -7.15
C HIS A 208 -0.74 4.16 -8.40
N GLY A 209 -0.30 3.19 -9.21
CA GLY A 209 0.35 3.44 -10.51
C GLY A 209 -0.58 4.13 -11.51
N PHE A 210 -1.82 3.67 -11.64
CA PHE A 210 -2.82 4.36 -12.45
C PHE A 210 -3.14 5.76 -11.91
N PHE A 211 -3.23 5.89 -10.59
CA PHE A 211 -3.42 7.20 -9.98
C PHE A 211 -2.24 8.15 -10.21
N LEU A 212 -1.01 7.64 -10.23
CA LEU A 212 0.18 8.45 -10.54
C LEU A 212 0.08 9.10 -11.92
N ILE A 213 -0.44 8.41 -12.94
CA ILE A 213 -0.63 9.00 -14.28
C ILE A 213 -1.56 10.22 -14.17
N ARG A 214 -2.73 10.04 -13.52
CA ARG A 214 -3.71 11.10 -13.32
C ARG A 214 -3.14 12.25 -12.49
N PHE A 215 -2.42 11.94 -11.43
CA PHE A 215 -1.82 12.92 -10.52
C PHE A 215 -0.67 13.67 -11.17
N ALA A 216 0.16 13.02 -11.99
CA ALA A 216 1.23 13.67 -12.74
C ALA A 216 0.68 14.69 -13.74
N LEU A 217 -0.45 14.38 -14.42
CA LEU A 217 -1.15 15.33 -15.28
C LEU A 217 -1.72 16.53 -14.50
N MET A 218 -2.24 16.29 -13.29
CA MET A 218 -2.67 17.37 -12.39
C MET A 218 -1.47 18.20 -11.90
N ALA A 219 -0.37 17.57 -11.51
CA ALA A 219 0.81 18.21 -10.97
C ALA A 219 1.56 19.02 -12.03
N SER A 220 1.71 18.51 -13.26
CA SER A 220 2.33 19.23 -14.37
C SER A 220 1.56 20.50 -14.73
N SER A 221 0.24 20.52 -14.48
CA SER A 221 -0.58 21.70 -14.68
C SER A 221 -0.32 22.83 -13.66
N LEU A 222 0.34 22.57 -12.53
CA LEU A 222 0.59 23.54 -11.42
C LEU A 222 1.42 24.77 -11.82
N ILE A 223 2.03 24.74 -13.01
CA ILE A 223 2.71 25.89 -13.61
C ILE A 223 1.72 27.07 -13.78
N GLY A 224 0.45 26.79 -14.09
CA GLY A 224 -0.60 27.81 -14.22
C GLY A 224 -1.22 28.24 -12.89
N ALA A 225 -1.66 29.50 -12.76
CA ALA A 225 -2.31 29.98 -11.53
C ALA A 225 -3.70 29.35 -11.29
N ARG A 226 -4.40 28.93 -12.36
CA ARG A 226 -5.77 28.37 -12.30
C ARG A 226 -5.79 26.95 -11.73
N SER A 227 -4.79 26.13 -12.04
CA SER A 227 -4.62 24.76 -11.54
C SER A 227 -4.21 24.71 -10.08
N ARG A 228 -3.49 25.72 -9.56
CA ARG A 228 -3.19 25.84 -8.12
C ARG A 228 -4.44 25.87 -7.25
N ARG A 229 -5.51 26.54 -7.72
CA ARG A 229 -6.81 26.57 -7.02
C ARG A 229 -7.48 25.19 -7.03
N TYR A 230 -7.40 24.46 -8.15
CA TYR A 230 -7.92 23.10 -8.23
C TYR A 230 -7.17 22.16 -7.28
N MET A 231 -5.85 22.25 -7.22
CA MET A 231 -5.04 21.43 -6.31
C MET A 231 -5.35 21.71 -4.83
N ALA A 232 -5.58 22.98 -4.47
CA ALA A 232 -6.01 23.34 -3.12
C ALA A 232 -7.35 22.69 -2.72
N LEU A 233 -8.23 22.38 -3.68
CA LEU A 233 -9.49 21.67 -3.45
C LEU A 233 -9.33 20.14 -3.46
N ALA A 234 -8.38 19.62 -4.25
CA ALA A 234 -8.15 18.19 -4.40
C ALA A 234 -7.33 17.59 -3.24
N ILE A 235 -6.28 18.29 -2.79
CA ILE A 235 -5.34 17.79 -1.77
C ILE A 235 -6.02 17.38 -0.46
N PRO A 236 -6.97 18.14 0.13
CA PRO A 236 -7.63 17.71 1.37
C PRO A 236 -8.41 16.39 1.27
N ARG A 237 -8.69 15.90 0.04
CA ARG A 237 -9.33 14.60 -0.18
C ARG A 237 -8.35 13.45 -0.28
N LEU A 238 -7.11 13.74 -0.69
CA LEU A 238 -6.03 12.77 -0.88
C LEU A 238 -5.09 12.71 0.33
N TYR A 239 -5.08 13.78 1.11
CA TYR A 239 -4.10 14.05 2.15
C TYR A 239 -4.81 14.29 3.48
N SER A 240 -4.35 13.65 4.55
CA SER A 240 -4.80 13.93 5.92
C SER A 240 -3.89 14.98 6.55
N ASP A 241 -4.48 15.94 7.26
CA ASP A 241 -3.76 17.00 7.98
C ASP A 241 -3.42 16.57 9.42
N GLU A 242 -3.79 15.36 9.80
CA GLU A 242 -3.54 14.79 11.11
C GLU A 242 -2.08 14.35 11.22
N GLN A 243 -1.38 14.86 12.24
CA GLN A 243 0.01 14.55 12.52
C GLN A 243 0.15 13.64 13.74
N LEU A 244 1.12 12.72 13.69
CA LEU A 244 1.48 11.90 14.85
C LEU A 244 2.45 12.63 15.77
N PRO A 245 2.40 12.36 17.09
CA PRO A 245 3.47 12.77 17.99
C PRO A 245 4.83 12.24 17.51
N LEU A 246 5.84 13.11 17.49
CA LEU A 246 7.19 12.79 16.98
C LEU A 246 7.76 11.49 17.57
N LEU A 247 7.59 11.26 18.87
CA LEU A 247 8.08 10.04 19.51
C LEU A 247 7.46 8.77 18.89
N ARG A 248 6.14 8.79 18.62
CA ARG A 248 5.46 7.64 17.99
C ARG A 248 5.92 7.45 16.55
N LEU A 249 6.09 8.54 15.80
CA LEU A 249 6.65 8.49 14.45
C LEU A 249 8.04 7.84 14.45
N LEU A 250 8.94 8.30 15.32
CA LEU A 250 10.29 7.75 15.44
C LEU A 250 10.29 6.28 15.86
N LEU A 251 9.41 5.87 16.78
CA LEU A 251 9.26 4.47 17.18
C LEU A 251 8.79 3.60 16.01
N LEU A 252 7.80 4.07 15.24
CA LEU A 252 7.30 3.34 14.07
C LEU A 252 8.34 3.22 12.96
N GLN A 253 9.10 4.28 12.70
CA GLN A 253 10.22 4.25 11.76
C GLN A 253 11.35 3.34 12.25
N GLY A 254 11.70 3.41 13.53
CA GLY A 254 12.71 2.55 14.15
C GLY A 254 12.32 1.08 14.07
N LEU A 255 11.05 0.75 14.35
CA LEU A 255 10.50 -0.58 14.15
C LEU A 255 10.59 -1.02 12.69
N ALA A 256 10.29 -0.12 11.75
CA ALA A 256 10.38 -0.42 10.33
C ALA A 256 11.80 -0.80 9.90
N VAL A 257 12.75 0.05 10.26
CA VAL A 257 14.18 -0.17 10.00
C VAL A 257 14.65 -1.47 10.64
N ALA A 258 14.26 -1.73 11.89
CA ALA A 258 14.61 -2.96 12.58
C ALA A 258 14.07 -4.21 11.85
N ILE A 259 12.79 -4.21 11.44
CA ILE A 259 12.21 -5.33 10.69
C ILE A 259 12.98 -5.58 9.39
N LEU A 260 13.29 -4.54 8.61
CA LEU A 260 14.01 -4.69 7.34
C LEU A 260 15.45 -5.18 7.54
N ILE A 261 16.17 -4.66 8.53
CA ILE A 261 17.53 -5.12 8.84
C ILE A 261 17.52 -6.57 9.33
N LEU A 262 16.58 -6.92 10.22
CA LEU A 262 16.42 -8.29 10.71
C LEU A 262 16.06 -9.24 9.55
N ASN A 263 15.15 -8.82 8.65
CA ASN A 263 14.79 -9.61 7.49
C ASN A 263 15.99 -9.84 6.56
N ALA A 264 16.72 -8.77 6.23
CA ALA A 264 17.91 -8.88 5.38
C ALA A 264 19.02 -9.72 6.03
N ARG A 265 19.10 -9.75 7.36
CA ARG A 265 20.11 -10.53 8.09
C ARG A 265 19.75 -12.01 8.24
N TYR A 266 18.48 -12.33 8.48
CA TYR A 266 18.04 -13.66 8.85
C TYR A 266 17.18 -14.36 7.78
N GLY A 267 16.77 -13.65 6.73
CA GLY A 267 15.93 -14.20 5.66
C GLY A 267 14.58 -14.69 6.17
N LEU A 268 13.94 -13.95 7.08
CA LEU A 268 12.70 -14.39 7.75
C LEU A 268 11.56 -14.61 6.75
N VAL A 269 11.41 -13.68 5.81
CA VAL A 269 10.53 -13.76 4.63
C VAL A 269 11.27 -13.19 3.42
N PRO A 270 10.80 -13.43 2.19
CA PRO A 270 11.39 -12.78 1.02
C PRO A 270 11.35 -11.27 1.14
N ASP A 271 12.45 -10.61 0.79
CA ASP A 271 12.63 -9.16 1.03
C ASP A 271 11.52 -8.32 0.41
N LEU A 272 11.06 -8.67 -0.80
CA LEU A 272 9.97 -7.95 -1.45
C LEU A 272 8.65 -8.10 -0.69
N SER A 273 8.38 -9.27 -0.11
CA SER A 273 7.16 -9.48 0.69
C SER A 273 7.18 -8.65 1.97
N ALA A 274 8.32 -8.61 2.67
CA ALA A 274 8.49 -7.74 3.84
C ALA A 274 8.27 -6.26 3.48
N VAL A 275 8.95 -5.78 2.45
CA VAL A 275 8.88 -4.38 2.01
C VAL A 275 7.45 -4.01 1.61
N THR A 276 6.79 -4.84 0.80
CA THR A 276 5.42 -4.60 0.34
C THR A 276 4.43 -4.56 1.50
N LEU A 277 4.49 -5.53 2.42
CA LEU A 277 3.62 -5.53 3.61
C LEU A 277 3.82 -4.28 4.47
N MET A 278 5.07 -3.86 4.66
CA MET A 278 5.37 -2.67 5.44
C MET A 278 4.85 -1.40 4.76
N VAL A 279 5.03 -1.28 3.43
CA VAL A 279 4.49 -0.15 2.68
C VAL A 279 2.97 -0.09 2.79
N MET A 280 2.28 -1.22 2.63
CA MET A 280 0.83 -1.30 2.79
C MET A 280 0.40 -0.95 4.22
N ALA A 281 1.08 -1.50 5.22
CA ALA A 281 0.81 -1.23 6.62
C ALA A 281 1.01 0.25 6.98
N PHE A 282 2.01 0.93 6.43
CA PHE A 282 2.20 2.36 6.66
C PHE A 282 1.21 3.22 5.87
N ALA A 283 0.94 2.87 4.61
CA ALA A 283 0.01 3.61 3.78
C ALA A 283 -1.43 3.54 4.29
N GLN A 284 -1.84 2.39 4.85
CA GLN A 284 -3.22 2.15 5.30
C GLN A 284 -3.40 2.20 6.82
N GLY A 285 -2.39 1.77 7.59
CA GLY A 285 -2.47 1.63 9.04
C GLY A 285 -2.14 2.90 9.82
N MET A 286 -1.31 3.80 9.27
CA MET A 286 -0.99 5.08 9.94
C MET A 286 -2.22 5.97 10.18
N PRO A 287 -3.12 6.15 9.20
CA PRO A 287 -4.38 6.85 9.43
C PRO A 287 -5.22 6.20 10.56
N ALA A 288 -5.26 4.87 10.65
CA ALA A 288 -6.03 4.17 11.68
C ALA A 288 -5.44 4.35 13.10
N LEU A 289 -4.11 4.44 13.23
CA LEU A 289 -3.44 4.69 14.51
C LEU A 289 -3.68 6.12 15.02
N GLN A 290 -3.92 7.09 14.13
CA GLN A 290 -4.20 8.47 14.49
C GLN A 290 -5.59 8.60 15.14
N ASP A 291 -6.59 7.94 14.55
CA ASP A 291 -7.98 7.94 15.05
C ASP A 291 -8.08 7.41 16.51
N ALA A 292 -7.24 6.45 16.90
CA ALA A 292 -7.26 5.86 18.25
C ALA A 292 -6.82 6.82 19.38
N THR A 293 -6.33 8.02 19.04
CA THR A 293 -5.61 8.89 19.97
C THR A 293 -6.34 10.18 20.30
N VAL A 294 -7.46 10.45 19.64
CA VAL A 294 -8.35 11.57 19.98
C VAL A 294 -9.22 11.11 21.16
N PRO A 295 -9.04 11.68 22.37
CA PRO A 295 -9.96 11.38 23.47
C PRO A 295 -11.36 11.81 23.03
N VAL A 296 -12.34 10.93 23.21
CA VAL A 296 -13.75 11.29 23.09
C VAL A 296 -13.99 12.35 24.14
N ALA A 297 -13.94 13.63 23.75
CA ALA A 297 -14.37 14.70 24.62
C ALA A 297 -15.84 14.39 24.94
N ASP A 298 -16.13 14.19 26.23
CA ASP A 298 -17.49 14.03 26.74
C ASP A 298 -18.32 15.23 26.25
N VAL A 299 -19.08 15.00 25.18
CA VAL A 299 -20.13 15.92 24.75
C VAL A 299 -21.26 15.72 25.76
N ARG A 300 -21.23 16.52 26.82
CA ARG A 300 -22.35 16.70 27.75
C ARG A 300 -23.38 17.67 27.17
#